data_AF-A0A356GDL4-F1
#
_entry.id   AF-A0A356GDL4-F1
#
_cell.length_a   1.000
_cell.length_b   1.000
_cell.length_c   1.000
_cell.angle_alpha   90.00
_cell.angle_beta   90.00
_cell.angle_gamma   90.00
#
_symmetry.space_group_name_H-M   'P 1'
#
loop_
_entity.id
_entity.type
_entity.pdbx_description
1 polymer ?
#
loop_
_entity_poly.entity_id
_entity_poly.type
_entity_poly.pdbx_seq_one_letter_code
_entity_poly.pdbx_strand_id
1 'polypeptide(L)'
;MEKSMFDTVAASAGEDDIVNENLRDNLLGISHETEKRFAYLCDLANALYPKLCDAAEGDLFLSCSEDAVRRAYLDTLGLPLSGETDADEINRHDTDFRGDFFLRSDRYFICKKMIEMTGVKYTQKNLGQVLFGDCPDLSPKDRKIAFVRNIQSGKAFECFARYVFGAMTAYRDSFALACESVADGDCAYGILPLRNSVDGRLSAFYKMLDKHELGVLLCCDIDNQNGDTTRYALVYARNGVMSARGTLKLECRISFDDPADIGGICEMARFFGVTVDTIDSITDGHGGSGSSFAVCFSLEGEDAAGFIFCLQMEYPQILPIALYTQIEGAGN
;
A
#
# COMPACT_ATOMS: atom_id res chain seq x y z
N MET A 1 60.03 -34.63 20.01
CA MET A 1 59.62 -33.63 19.00
C MET A 1 58.11 -33.46 19.12
N GLU A 2 57.62 -32.90 20.23
CA GLU A 2 56.18 -32.88 20.59
C GLU A 2 55.74 -31.57 21.30
N LYS A 3 56.62 -30.56 21.40
CA LYS A 3 56.28 -29.26 21.99
C LYS A 3 55.61 -28.29 21.02
N SER A 4 55.68 -28.53 19.72
CA SER A 4 55.24 -27.57 18.69
C SER A 4 53.76 -27.61 18.35
N MET A 5 53.01 -28.64 18.78
CA MET A 5 51.61 -28.83 18.37
C MET A 5 50.61 -28.42 19.46
N PHE A 6 51.02 -28.41 20.74
CA PHE A 6 50.21 -27.94 21.86
C PHE A 6 50.20 -26.40 21.99
N ASP A 7 51.31 -25.73 21.66
CA ASP A 7 51.37 -24.26 21.70
C ASP A 7 50.48 -23.61 20.61
N THR A 8 50.31 -24.26 19.46
CA THR A 8 49.45 -23.77 18.37
C THR A 8 47.96 -23.90 18.67
N VAL A 9 47.54 -24.94 19.42
CA VAL A 9 46.12 -25.16 19.79
C VAL A 9 45.72 -24.28 20.98
N ALA A 10 46.64 -23.97 21.89
CA ALA A 10 46.40 -23.01 22.98
C ALA A 10 46.35 -21.56 22.47
N ALA A 11 47.15 -21.22 21.45
CA ALA A 11 47.11 -19.91 20.80
C ALA A 11 45.79 -19.68 20.02
N SER A 12 45.30 -20.68 19.29
CA SER A 12 44.02 -20.56 18.56
C SER A 12 42.81 -20.44 19.49
N ALA A 13 42.83 -21.10 20.66
CA ALA A 13 41.77 -20.97 21.65
C ALA A 13 41.69 -19.56 22.27
N GLY A 14 42.83 -18.92 22.52
CA GLY A 14 42.87 -17.54 23.01
C GLY A 14 42.49 -16.50 21.96
N GLU A 15 42.81 -16.74 20.68
CA GLU A 15 42.39 -15.87 19.57
C GLU A 15 40.88 -15.94 19.34
N ASP A 16 40.29 -17.15 19.36
CA ASP A 16 38.83 -17.33 19.24
C ASP A 16 38.07 -16.70 20.42
N ASP A 17 38.62 -16.77 21.64
CA ASP A 17 38.02 -16.13 22.82
C ASP A 17 38.04 -14.59 22.70
N ILE A 18 39.15 -14.00 22.23
CA ILE A 18 39.26 -12.55 21.99
C ILE A 18 38.32 -12.09 20.86
N VAL A 19 38.19 -12.86 19.78
CA VAL A 19 37.25 -12.54 18.69
C VAL A 19 35.81 -12.59 19.20
N ASN A 20 35.45 -13.62 19.98
CA ASN A 20 34.10 -13.75 20.55
C ASN A 20 33.77 -12.64 21.57
N GLU A 21 34.73 -12.22 22.39
CA GLU A 21 34.58 -11.10 23.32
C GLU A 21 34.38 -9.78 22.56
N ASN A 22 35.21 -9.49 21.55
CA ASN A 22 35.04 -8.31 20.70
C ASN A 22 33.72 -8.31 19.92
N LEU A 23 33.25 -9.46 19.45
CA LEU A 23 31.94 -9.58 18.79
C LEU A 23 30.80 -9.30 19.77
N ARG A 24 30.88 -9.81 21.01
CA ARG A 24 29.89 -9.52 22.06
C ARG A 24 29.86 -8.04 22.41
N ASP A 25 31.02 -7.42 22.62
CA ASP A 25 31.11 -6.00 22.97
C ASP A 25 30.60 -5.11 21.83
N ASN A 26 30.91 -5.46 20.57
CA ASN A 26 30.34 -4.78 19.41
C ASN A 26 28.83 -4.95 19.33
N LEU A 27 28.29 -6.15 19.56
CA LEU A 27 26.84 -6.38 19.55
C LEU A 27 26.13 -5.60 20.66
N LEU A 28 26.72 -5.54 21.86
CA LEU A 28 26.20 -4.74 22.98
C LEU A 28 26.24 -3.24 22.64
N GLY A 29 27.34 -2.77 22.05
CA GLY A 29 27.47 -1.39 21.58
C GLY A 29 26.42 -1.03 20.53
N ILE A 30 26.23 -1.89 19.52
CA ILE A 30 25.20 -1.71 18.48
C ILE A 30 23.80 -1.70 19.11
N SER A 31 23.51 -2.60 20.05
CA SER A 31 22.21 -2.63 20.75
C SER A 31 21.94 -1.32 21.49
N HIS A 32 22.92 -0.83 22.26
CA HIS A 32 22.79 0.41 23.04
C HIS A 32 22.58 1.63 22.15
N GLU A 33 23.32 1.75 21.05
CA GLU A 33 23.14 2.84 20.09
C GLU A 33 21.79 2.74 19.36
N THR A 34 21.33 1.52 19.09
CA THR A 34 20.00 1.28 18.50
C THR A 34 18.87 1.68 19.46
N GLU A 35 18.99 1.35 20.74
CA GLU A 35 18.02 1.76 21.77
C GLU A 35 17.96 3.29 21.91
N LYS A 36 19.11 3.95 21.97
CA LYS A 36 19.16 5.43 21.97
C LYS A 36 18.49 6.03 20.73
N ARG A 37 18.74 5.45 19.55
CA ARG A 37 18.10 5.89 18.30
C ARG A 37 16.59 5.76 18.41
N PHE A 38 16.06 4.60 18.81
CA PHE A 38 14.61 4.43 18.94
C PHE A 38 13.98 5.31 20.02
N ALA A 39 14.67 5.53 21.15
CA ALA A 39 14.22 6.47 22.18
C ALA A 39 14.11 7.89 21.61
N TYR A 40 15.13 8.35 20.88
CA TYR A 40 15.11 9.64 20.19
C TYR A 40 13.96 9.74 19.17
N LEU A 41 13.72 8.69 18.36
CA LEU A 41 12.62 8.68 17.40
C LEU A 41 11.24 8.69 18.08
N CYS A 42 11.09 8.04 19.23
CA CYS A 42 9.88 8.12 20.04
C CYS A 42 9.65 9.54 20.57
N ASP A 43 10.68 10.19 21.13
CA ASP A 43 10.61 11.57 21.61
C ASP A 43 10.24 12.53 20.47
N LEU A 44 10.82 12.31 19.29
CA LEU A 44 10.50 13.06 18.09
C LEU A 44 9.04 12.85 17.66
N ALA A 45 8.56 11.60 17.59
CA ALA A 45 7.16 11.31 17.28
C ALA A 45 6.21 11.98 18.29
N ASN A 46 6.53 11.96 19.59
CA ASN A 46 5.76 12.64 20.63
C ASN A 46 5.73 14.17 20.44
N ALA A 47 6.82 14.76 19.93
CA ALA A 47 6.90 16.19 19.65
C ALA A 47 6.19 16.58 18.34
N LEU A 48 6.17 15.69 17.34
CA LEU A 48 5.46 15.90 16.07
C LEU A 48 3.95 15.74 16.22
N TYR A 49 3.51 14.70 16.92
CA TYR A 49 2.10 14.32 17.03
C TYR A 49 1.14 15.49 17.31
N PRO A 50 1.35 16.34 18.35
CA PRO A 50 0.44 17.45 18.62
C PRO A 50 0.43 18.50 17.50
N LYS A 51 1.56 18.76 16.84
CA LYS A 51 1.62 19.72 15.71
C LYS A 51 0.82 19.25 14.51
N LEU A 52 0.88 17.94 14.22
CA LEU A 52 0.10 17.35 13.14
C LEU A 52 -1.38 17.31 13.50
N CYS A 53 -1.74 17.05 14.76
CA CYS A 53 -3.11 17.16 15.23
C CYS A 53 -3.66 18.59 15.13
N ASP A 54 -2.84 19.61 15.44
CA ASP A 54 -3.24 21.02 15.29
C ASP A 54 -3.44 21.42 13.80
N ALA A 55 -2.72 20.75 12.89
CA ALA A 55 -2.84 20.96 11.46
C ALA A 55 -3.99 20.16 10.82
N ALA A 56 -4.50 19.13 11.50
CA ALA A 56 -5.57 18.27 11.04
C ALA A 56 -6.95 18.82 11.39
N GLU A 57 -7.90 18.75 10.47
CA GLU A 57 -9.31 19.00 10.78
C GLU A 57 -9.97 17.78 11.47
N GLY A 58 -9.56 17.50 12.70
CA GLY A 58 -10.14 16.45 13.54
C GLY A 58 -9.21 15.27 13.79
N ASP A 59 -9.59 14.08 13.31
CA ASP A 59 -8.79 12.87 13.48
C ASP A 59 -7.56 12.88 12.56
N LEU A 60 -6.37 12.69 13.13
CA LEU A 60 -5.10 12.78 12.39
C LEU A 60 -5.04 11.87 11.17
N PHE A 61 -5.51 10.63 11.29
CA PHE A 61 -5.45 9.69 10.18
C PHE A 61 -6.43 10.08 9.09
N LEU A 62 -7.67 10.45 9.46
CA LEU A 62 -8.69 10.86 8.49
C LEU A 62 -8.31 12.14 7.72
N SER A 63 -7.50 13.02 8.32
CA SER A 63 -7.02 14.26 7.70
C SER A 63 -5.62 14.15 7.07
N CYS A 64 -4.99 12.97 7.05
CA CYS A 64 -3.59 12.86 6.60
C CYS A 64 -3.37 13.16 5.12
N SER A 65 -4.42 13.16 4.29
CA SER A 65 -4.35 13.59 2.88
C SER A 65 -4.39 15.11 2.71
N GLU A 66 -4.58 15.88 3.80
CA GLU A 66 -4.57 17.34 3.76
C GLU A 66 -3.14 17.87 3.68
N ASP A 67 -2.91 18.83 2.77
CA ASP A 67 -1.59 19.46 2.57
C ASP A 67 -1.03 20.09 3.85
N ALA A 68 -1.89 20.56 4.76
CA ALA A 68 -1.48 21.17 6.02
C ALA A 68 -0.77 20.16 6.94
N VAL A 69 -1.30 18.94 7.04
CA VAL A 69 -0.71 17.86 7.85
C VAL A 69 0.64 17.45 7.29
N ARG A 70 0.72 17.24 5.96
CA ARG A 70 1.98 16.87 5.31
C ARG A 70 3.04 17.99 5.40
N ARG A 71 2.65 19.26 5.27
CA ARG A 71 3.57 20.38 5.48
C ARG A 71 4.10 20.42 6.92
N ALA A 72 3.24 20.27 7.92
CA ALA A 72 3.65 20.22 9.31
C ALA A 72 4.63 19.06 9.60
N TYR A 73 4.42 17.91 8.95
CA TYR A 73 5.34 16.76 8.99
C TYR A 73 6.72 17.10 8.42
N LEU A 74 6.78 17.61 7.19
CA LEU A 74 8.04 17.93 6.52
C LEU A 74 8.81 19.06 7.22
N ASP A 75 8.12 20.14 7.58
CA ASP A 75 8.70 21.30 8.26
C ASP A 75 9.32 20.89 9.60
N THR A 76 8.66 20.00 10.36
CA THR A 76 9.17 19.58 11.66
C THR A 76 10.36 18.62 11.54
N LEU A 77 10.42 17.82 10.48
CA LEU A 77 11.57 16.95 10.20
C LEU A 77 12.72 17.66 9.47
N GLY A 78 12.54 18.93 9.08
CA GLY A 78 13.53 19.67 8.29
C GLY A 78 13.74 19.07 6.89
N LEU A 79 12.71 18.39 6.35
CA LEU A 79 12.77 17.78 5.03
C LEU A 79 12.33 18.78 3.96
N PRO A 80 12.96 18.78 2.77
CA PRO A 80 12.56 19.67 1.70
C PRO A 80 11.13 19.35 1.24
N LEU A 81 10.34 20.39 1.01
CA LEU A 81 9.10 20.29 0.24
C LEU A 81 9.51 19.94 -1.20
N SER A 82 9.09 18.78 -1.69
CA SER A 82 9.42 18.23 -3.02
C SER A 82 9.66 19.29 -4.11
N GLY A 83 10.84 19.28 -4.74
CA GLY A 83 11.16 20.09 -5.93
C GLY A 83 12.39 21.00 -5.82
N GLU A 84 12.96 21.19 -4.63
CA GLU A 84 14.21 21.93 -4.43
C GLU A 84 15.27 21.02 -3.79
N THR A 85 15.81 20.08 -4.56
CA THR A 85 17.14 19.54 -4.25
C THR A 85 18.16 20.48 -4.88
N ASP A 86 18.71 21.38 -4.07
CA ASP A 86 19.88 22.14 -4.46
C ASP A 86 21.00 21.12 -4.73
N ALA A 87 21.42 21.02 -6.00
CA ALA A 87 22.42 20.04 -6.47
C ALA A 87 23.78 20.18 -5.75
N ASP A 88 23.96 21.26 -4.98
CA ASP A 88 25.17 21.58 -4.23
C ASP A 88 25.26 20.90 -2.85
N GLU A 89 24.22 20.23 -2.35
CA GLU A 89 24.27 19.53 -1.05
C GLU A 89 24.87 18.13 -1.09
N ILE A 90 25.00 17.53 -2.28
CA ILE A 90 25.55 16.17 -2.46
C ILE A 90 27.05 16.10 -2.09
N ASN A 91 27.75 17.24 -1.97
CA ASN A 91 29.20 17.30 -1.78
C ASN A 91 29.70 17.82 -0.42
N ARG A 92 28.84 18.04 0.59
CA ARG A 92 29.31 18.36 1.96
C ARG A 92 29.31 17.12 2.85
N HIS A 93 30.14 16.15 2.48
CA HIS A 93 30.49 15.02 3.33
C HIS A 93 31.71 15.35 4.19
N ASP A 94 31.50 15.97 5.34
CA ASP A 94 32.31 15.75 6.55
C ASP A 94 31.79 16.65 7.68
N THR A 95 31.35 16.04 8.78
CA THR A 95 31.38 16.47 10.19
C THR A 95 30.09 16.23 10.98
N ASP A 96 30.30 15.61 12.16
CA ASP A 96 29.46 15.57 13.35
C ASP A 96 28.15 14.74 13.38
N PHE A 97 28.11 13.86 14.40
CA PHE A 97 27.05 12.94 14.82
C PHE A 97 25.75 13.64 15.30
N ARG A 98 25.52 14.89 14.89
CA ARG A 98 24.35 15.70 15.18
C ARG A 98 23.76 16.19 13.85
N GLY A 99 22.70 15.58 13.36
CA GLY A 99 21.78 16.29 12.47
C GLY A 99 21.23 15.55 11.26
N ASP A 100 22.05 15.03 10.34
CA ASP A 100 21.63 15.24 8.94
C ASP A 100 21.14 14.06 8.09
N PHE A 101 20.94 12.84 8.60
CA PHE A 101 20.26 11.82 7.79
C PHE A 101 19.32 10.91 8.58
N PHE A 102 18.03 11.24 8.59
CA PHE A 102 16.98 10.26 8.88
C PHE A 102 17.00 9.17 7.80
N LEU A 103 17.19 7.92 8.22
CA LEU A 103 16.96 6.79 7.32
C LEU A 103 15.47 6.72 6.97
N ARG A 104 15.13 6.18 5.80
CA ARG A 104 13.73 5.94 5.40
C ARG A 104 12.97 5.17 6.51
N SER A 105 13.61 4.16 7.08
CA SER A 105 13.06 3.36 8.18
C SER A 105 12.77 4.16 9.47
N ASP A 106 13.51 5.24 9.75
CA ASP A 106 13.22 6.09 10.91
C ASP A 106 11.90 6.82 10.71
N ARG A 107 11.67 7.33 9.49
CA ARG A 107 10.44 8.04 9.12
C ARG A 107 9.23 7.09 9.14
N TYR A 108 9.43 5.86 8.69
CA TYR A 108 8.40 4.81 8.80
C TYR A 108 8.06 4.52 10.26
N PHE A 109 9.07 4.45 11.14
CA PHE A 109 8.87 4.28 12.58
C PHE A 109 8.14 5.46 13.22
N ILE A 110 8.50 6.70 12.87
CA ILE A 110 7.81 7.91 13.36
C ILE A 110 6.33 7.88 12.92
N CYS A 111 6.05 7.61 11.65
CA CYS A 111 4.69 7.47 11.12
C CYS A 111 3.88 6.40 11.87
N LYS A 112 4.47 5.22 12.06
CA LYS A 112 3.89 4.14 12.85
C LYS A 112 3.54 4.60 14.27
N LYS A 113 4.49 5.25 14.96
CA LYS A 113 4.30 5.73 16.32
C LYS A 113 3.19 6.77 16.42
N MET A 114 3.10 7.69 15.47
CA MET A 114 2.02 8.70 15.46
C MET A 114 0.64 8.07 15.29
N ILE A 115 0.50 7.04 14.45
CA ILE A 115 -0.75 6.29 14.32
C ILE A 115 -1.07 5.48 15.58
N GLU A 116 -0.08 4.83 16.20
CA GLU A 116 -0.25 4.16 17.49
C GLU A 116 -0.71 5.12 18.60
N MET A 117 -0.19 6.36 18.62
CA MET A 117 -0.56 7.40 19.59
C MET A 117 -2.02 7.85 19.49
N THR A 118 -2.67 7.71 18.32
CA THR A 118 -4.11 7.99 18.20
C THR A 118 -4.96 7.08 19.09
N GLY A 119 -4.47 5.86 19.38
CA GLY A 119 -5.22 4.84 20.11
C GLY A 119 -6.48 4.34 19.39
N VAL A 120 -6.69 4.76 18.13
CA VAL A 120 -7.87 4.42 17.33
C VAL A 120 -7.58 3.20 16.46
N LYS A 121 -8.49 2.23 16.47
CA LYS A 121 -8.46 1.11 15.52
C LYS A 121 -9.27 1.47 14.29
N TYR A 122 -8.59 1.84 13.21
CA TYR A 122 -9.23 2.23 11.96
C TYR A 122 -9.85 1.03 11.23
N THR A 123 -11.05 1.25 10.70
CA THR A 123 -11.80 0.25 9.92
C THR A 123 -11.46 0.37 8.43
N GLN A 124 -11.84 -0.64 7.64
CA GLN A 124 -11.72 -0.61 6.17
C GLN A 124 -12.41 0.64 5.57
N LYS A 125 -13.53 1.08 6.16
CA LYS A 125 -14.23 2.31 5.75
C LYS A 125 -13.38 3.54 5.99
N ASN A 126 -12.67 3.62 7.12
CA ASN A 126 -11.76 4.73 7.40
C ASN A 126 -10.59 4.77 6.42
N LEU A 127 -10.02 3.60 6.08
CA LEU A 127 -8.97 3.53 5.05
C LEU A 127 -9.49 4.03 3.70
N GLY A 128 -10.69 3.61 3.29
CA GLY A 128 -11.33 4.10 2.08
C GLY A 128 -11.60 5.61 2.11
N GLN A 129 -11.96 6.16 3.28
CA GLN A 129 -12.17 7.60 3.44
C GLN A 129 -10.91 8.42 3.20
N VAL A 130 -9.77 7.97 3.73
CA VAL A 130 -8.48 8.61 3.49
C VAL A 130 -8.07 8.56 2.02
N LEU A 131 -8.33 7.43 1.34
CA LEU A 131 -7.88 7.22 -0.04
C LEU A 131 -8.81 7.85 -1.09
N PHE A 132 -10.12 7.91 -0.83
CA PHE A 132 -11.12 8.29 -1.84
C PHE A 132 -12.08 9.40 -1.39
N GLY A 133 -11.95 9.90 -0.15
CA GLY A 133 -12.90 10.83 0.44
C GLY A 133 -14.23 10.15 0.81
N ASP A 134 -15.35 10.81 0.53
CA ASP A 134 -16.67 10.30 0.90
C ASP A 134 -17.00 8.94 0.27
N CYS A 135 -16.87 7.88 1.06
CA CYS A 135 -17.28 6.54 0.66
C CYS A 135 -18.81 6.39 0.76
N PRO A 136 -19.50 6.01 -0.33
CA PRO A 136 -20.94 5.85 -0.34
C PRO A 136 -21.37 4.71 0.59
N ASP A 137 -22.54 4.86 1.21
CA ASP A 137 -23.17 3.75 1.91
C ASP A 137 -23.70 2.75 0.87
N LEU A 138 -23.20 1.52 0.90
CA LEU A 138 -23.49 0.47 -0.06
C LEU A 138 -24.83 -0.22 0.27
N SER A 139 -25.90 0.57 0.34
CA SER A 139 -27.28 0.10 0.53
C SER A 139 -28.18 0.39 -0.69
N PRO A 140 -27.78 0.02 -1.93
CA PRO A 140 -28.55 0.39 -3.10
C PRO A 140 -29.96 -0.24 -3.07
N LYS A 141 -30.94 0.60 -3.44
CA LYS A 141 -32.35 0.22 -3.55
C LYS A 141 -32.58 -0.82 -4.66
N ASP A 142 -31.82 -0.72 -5.75
CA ASP A 142 -31.81 -1.65 -6.87
C ASP A 142 -30.59 -2.57 -6.80
N ARG A 143 -30.80 -3.89 -6.81
CA ARG A 143 -29.74 -4.89 -6.53
C ARG A 143 -29.32 -5.67 -7.77
N LYS A 144 -29.44 -5.01 -8.92
CA LYS A 144 -29.09 -5.59 -10.23
C LYS A 144 -27.58 -5.51 -10.45
N ILE A 145 -26.99 -6.62 -10.88
CA ILE A 145 -25.59 -6.75 -11.25
C ILE A 145 -25.51 -6.91 -12.77
N ALA A 146 -24.90 -5.94 -13.45
CA ALA A 146 -24.71 -5.92 -14.89
C ALA A 146 -23.49 -6.74 -15.30
N PHE A 147 -23.64 -7.69 -16.22
CA PHE A 147 -22.49 -8.44 -16.75
C PHE A 147 -22.75 -9.06 -18.12
N VAL A 148 -21.66 -9.35 -18.84
CA VAL A 148 -21.72 -10.03 -20.13
C VAL A 148 -22.10 -11.49 -19.95
N ARG A 149 -23.06 -11.97 -20.73
CA ARG A 149 -23.54 -13.36 -20.62
C ARG A 149 -22.50 -14.35 -21.16
N ASN A 150 -21.67 -14.90 -20.28
CA ASN A 150 -20.77 -16.01 -20.56
C ASN A 150 -20.55 -16.85 -19.28
N ILE A 151 -19.91 -18.01 -19.42
CA ILE A 151 -19.70 -18.96 -18.30
C ILE A 151 -18.91 -18.30 -17.16
N GLN A 152 -17.84 -17.57 -17.47
CA GLN A 152 -16.94 -17.03 -16.45
C GLN A 152 -17.51 -15.84 -15.70
N SER A 153 -18.17 -14.92 -16.40
CA SER A 153 -18.92 -13.85 -15.75
C SER A 153 -20.11 -14.39 -14.95
N GLY A 154 -20.69 -15.53 -15.36
CA GLY A 154 -21.69 -16.27 -14.58
C GLY A 154 -21.12 -16.81 -13.26
N LYS A 155 -19.96 -17.48 -13.29
CA LYS A 155 -19.27 -17.94 -12.08
C LYS A 155 -18.87 -16.77 -11.16
N ALA A 156 -18.36 -15.67 -11.73
CA ALA A 156 -18.05 -14.46 -10.97
C ALA A 156 -19.31 -13.88 -10.29
N PHE A 157 -20.44 -13.85 -11.00
CA PHE A 157 -21.73 -13.44 -10.42
C PHE A 157 -22.11 -14.32 -9.22
N GLU A 158 -21.97 -15.64 -9.31
CA GLU A 158 -22.27 -16.54 -8.20
C GLU A 158 -21.39 -16.28 -6.97
N CYS A 159 -20.13 -15.88 -7.15
CA CYS A 159 -19.26 -15.45 -6.06
C CYS A 159 -19.75 -14.15 -5.42
N PHE A 160 -20.03 -13.12 -6.23
CA PHE A 160 -20.43 -11.80 -5.73
C PHE A 160 -21.85 -11.76 -5.16
N ALA A 161 -22.78 -12.57 -5.69
CA ALA A 161 -24.16 -12.65 -5.21
C ALA A 161 -24.27 -13.08 -3.73
N ARG A 162 -23.24 -13.73 -3.18
CA ARG A 162 -23.15 -14.08 -1.75
C ARG A 162 -23.02 -12.84 -0.85
N TYR A 163 -22.49 -11.74 -1.39
CA TYR A 163 -22.23 -10.48 -0.67
C TYR A 163 -23.26 -9.39 -1.02
N VAL A 164 -23.94 -9.52 -2.15
CA VAL A 164 -25.02 -8.62 -2.56
C VAL A 164 -26.37 -9.27 -2.23
N PHE A 165 -26.92 -8.94 -1.06
CA PHE A 165 -28.16 -9.55 -0.57
C PHE A 165 -29.34 -9.36 -1.54
N GLY A 166 -29.86 -10.44 -2.12
CA GLY A 166 -30.95 -10.35 -3.12
C GLY A 166 -30.48 -9.90 -4.50
N ALA A 167 -29.24 -10.18 -4.87
CA ALA A 167 -28.67 -9.91 -6.19
C ALA A 167 -29.57 -10.43 -7.33
N MET A 168 -29.75 -9.60 -8.34
CA MET A 168 -30.45 -9.94 -9.58
C MET A 168 -29.50 -9.79 -10.77
N THR A 169 -29.60 -10.68 -11.75
CA THR A 169 -28.81 -10.62 -12.97
C THR A 169 -29.35 -9.56 -13.93
N ALA A 170 -28.47 -8.76 -14.54
CA ALA A 170 -28.79 -7.90 -15.67
C ALA A 170 -27.79 -8.15 -16.81
N TYR A 171 -28.18 -9.00 -17.76
CA TYR A 171 -27.29 -9.33 -18.87
C TYR A 171 -27.08 -8.14 -19.82
N ARG A 172 -25.87 -8.01 -20.31
CA ARG A 172 -25.47 -7.03 -21.33
C ARG A 172 -24.70 -7.69 -22.46
N ASP A 173 -24.77 -7.08 -23.64
CA ASP A 173 -24.13 -7.60 -24.85
C ASP A 173 -22.63 -7.29 -24.90
N SER A 174 -22.17 -6.32 -24.10
CA SER A 174 -20.76 -5.94 -24.01
C SER A 174 -20.41 -5.44 -22.61
N PHE A 175 -19.12 -5.47 -22.28
CA PHE A 175 -18.62 -4.93 -21.02
C PHE A 175 -18.79 -3.41 -20.95
N ALA A 176 -18.70 -2.70 -22.09
CA ALA A 176 -18.97 -1.26 -22.15
C ALA A 176 -20.41 -0.94 -21.71
N LEU A 177 -21.40 -1.69 -22.23
CA LEU A 177 -22.80 -1.55 -21.83
C LEU A 177 -23.02 -1.92 -20.36
N ALA A 178 -22.25 -2.85 -19.81
CA ALA A 178 -22.28 -3.17 -18.39
C ALA A 178 -21.77 -2.02 -17.52
N CYS A 179 -20.65 -1.37 -17.92
CA CYS A 179 -20.14 -0.16 -17.26
C CYS A 179 -21.15 0.99 -17.33
N GLU A 180 -21.70 1.26 -18.52
CA GLU A 180 -22.68 2.33 -18.74
C GLU A 180 -23.92 2.14 -17.85
N SER A 181 -24.46 0.92 -17.77
CA SER A 181 -25.59 0.64 -16.87
C SER A 181 -25.29 0.90 -15.39
N VAL A 182 -24.04 0.79 -14.96
CA VAL A 182 -23.67 1.12 -13.57
C VAL A 182 -23.52 2.63 -13.41
N ALA A 183 -22.82 3.28 -14.33
CA ALA A 183 -22.61 4.72 -14.32
C ALA A 183 -23.93 5.51 -14.40
N ASP A 184 -24.88 5.05 -15.21
CA ASP A 184 -26.19 5.66 -15.39
C ASP A 184 -27.18 5.33 -14.26
N GLY A 185 -26.83 4.37 -13.39
CA GLY A 185 -27.66 3.94 -12.25
C GLY A 185 -28.76 2.92 -12.58
N ASP A 186 -28.81 2.38 -13.81
CA ASP A 186 -29.74 1.30 -14.19
C ASP A 186 -29.50 0.00 -13.41
N CYS A 187 -28.23 -0.24 -13.07
CA CYS A 187 -27.75 -1.35 -12.25
C CYS A 187 -26.87 -0.79 -11.14
N ALA A 188 -27.01 -1.29 -9.92
CA ALA A 188 -26.14 -0.83 -8.84
C ALA A 188 -24.70 -1.34 -8.98
N TYR A 189 -24.52 -2.52 -9.58
CA TYR A 189 -23.20 -3.13 -9.69
C TYR A 189 -22.92 -3.64 -11.10
N GLY A 190 -21.64 -3.82 -11.41
CA GLY A 190 -21.17 -4.44 -12.65
C GLY A 190 -20.12 -5.50 -12.37
N ILE A 191 -19.87 -6.38 -13.35
CA ILE A 191 -18.76 -7.35 -13.31
C ILE A 191 -17.83 -7.11 -14.49
N LEU A 192 -16.55 -6.89 -14.20
CA LEU A 192 -15.50 -6.66 -15.19
C LEU A 192 -14.28 -7.55 -14.93
N PRO A 193 -13.66 -8.13 -15.96
CA PRO A 193 -12.36 -8.78 -15.82
C PRO A 193 -11.26 -7.72 -15.72
N LEU A 194 -10.34 -7.85 -14.76
CA LEU A 194 -9.26 -6.89 -14.54
C LEU A 194 -7.86 -7.46 -14.82
N ARG A 195 -7.67 -8.75 -14.58
CA ARG A 195 -6.37 -9.42 -14.74
C ARG A 195 -6.56 -10.82 -15.29
N ASN A 196 -5.64 -11.28 -16.11
CA ASN A 196 -5.50 -12.69 -16.48
C ASN A 196 -4.12 -13.19 -16.02
N SER A 197 -4.00 -14.46 -15.62
CA SER A 197 -2.74 -15.05 -15.16
C SER A 197 -1.66 -15.11 -16.25
N VAL A 198 -2.05 -15.12 -17.53
CA VAL A 198 -1.17 -15.15 -18.70
C VAL A 198 -0.89 -13.73 -19.20
N ASP A 199 -1.94 -12.95 -19.46
CA ASP A 199 -1.80 -11.61 -20.07
C ASP A 199 -1.50 -10.50 -19.05
N GLY A 200 -1.58 -10.81 -17.75
CA GLY A 200 -1.43 -9.82 -16.69
C GLY A 200 -2.58 -8.82 -16.65
N ARG A 201 -2.26 -7.54 -16.43
CA ARG A 201 -3.22 -6.44 -16.28
C ARG A 201 -3.97 -6.18 -17.59
N LEU A 202 -5.30 -6.20 -17.55
CA LEU A 202 -6.14 -5.94 -18.73
C LEU A 202 -6.43 -4.44 -18.88
N SER A 203 -5.48 -3.70 -19.46
CA SER A 203 -5.51 -2.23 -19.58
C SER A 203 -6.79 -1.63 -20.19
N ALA A 204 -7.46 -2.36 -21.09
CA ALA A 204 -8.72 -1.90 -21.69
C ALA A 204 -9.85 -1.73 -20.65
N PHE A 205 -9.92 -2.61 -19.64
CA PHE A 205 -10.95 -2.54 -18.61
C PHE A 205 -10.63 -1.47 -17.57
N TYR A 206 -9.37 -1.26 -17.22
CA TYR A 206 -8.98 -0.12 -16.38
C TYR A 206 -9.30 1.22 -17.03
N LYS A 207 -9.12 1.35 -18.35
CA LYS A 207 -9.60 2.55 -19.08
C LYS A 207 -11.11 2.72 -19.00
N MET A 208 -11.88 1.62 -18.92
CA MET A 208 -13.33 1.70 -18.71
C MET A 208 -13.69 2.10 -17.28
N LEU A 209 -12.97 1.60 -16.26
CA LEU A 209 -13.14 2.04 -14.88
C LEU A 209 -12.94 3.56 -14.78
N ASP A 210 -11.82 4.06 -15.31
CA ASP A 210 -11.48 5.48 -15.28
C ASP A 210 -12.52 6.31 -16.05
N LYS A 211 -12.90 5.88 -17.27
CA LYS A 211 -13.87 6.60 -18.12
C LYS A 211 -15.25 6.75 -17.47
N HIS A 212 -15.68 5.74 -16.72
CA HIS A 212 -17.01 5.67 -16.11
C HIS A 212 -16.99 5.95 -14.60
N GLU A 213 -15.85 6.38 -14.05
CA GLU A 213 -15.63 6.66 -12.62
C GLU A 213 -16.09 5.50 -11.72
N LEU A 214 -15.80 4.26 -12.14
CA LEU A 214 -16.23 3.06 -11.44
C LEU A 214 -15.21 2.65 -10.38
N GLY A 215 -15.69 2.44 -9.15
CA GLY A 215 -14.90 1.88 -8.07
C GLY A 215 -14.95 0.36 -8.02
N VAL A 216 -13.85 -0.27 -7.63
CA VAL A 216 -13.78 -1.73 -7.41
C VAL A 216 -14.04 -2.04 -5.94
N LEU A 217 -15.06 -2.86 -5.67
CA LEU A 217 -15.47 -3.21 -4.31
C LEU A 217 -14.93 -4.57 -3.85
N LEU A 218 -15.05 -5.59 -4.71
CA LEU A 218 -14.62 -6.96 -4.46
C LEU A 218 -13.92 -7.50 -5.69
N CYS A 219 -12.99 -8.43 -5.50
CA CYS A 219 -12.42 -9.22 -6.59
C CYS A 219 -12.51 -10.71 -6.29
N CYS A 220 -12.66 -11.53 -7.32
CA CYS A 220 -12.55 -12.98 -7.23
C CYS A 220 -11.77 -13.54 -8.42
N ASP A 221 -11.01 -14.59 -8.18
CA ASP A 221 -10.27 -15.30 -9.22
C ASP A 221 -11.12 -16.47 -9.74
N ILE A 222 -11.29 -16.56 -11.07
CA ILE A 222 -12.11 -17.59 -11.72
C ILE A 222 -11.23 -18.41 -12.66
N ASP A 223 -11.24 -19.72 -12.47
CA ASP A 223 -10.46 -20.64 -13.29
C ASP A 223 -11.10 -20.87 -14.67
N ASN A 224 -10.27 -20.76 -15.70
CA ASN A 224 -10.58 -21.12 -17.07
C ASN A 224 -10.35 -22.61 -17.31
N GLN A 225 -11.05 -23.14 -18.31
CA GLN A 225 -10.91 -24.55 -18.72
C GLN A 225 -9.48 -24.90 -19.17
N ASN A 226 -8.71 -23.90 -19.58
CA ASN A 226 -7.33 -24.05 -20.05
C ASN A 226 -6.29 -24.02 -18.91
N GLY A 227 -6.71 -23.88 -17.64
CA GLY A 227 -5.81 -23.75 -16.49
C GLY A 227 -5.38 -22.32 -16.17
N ASP A 228 -5.76 -21.35 -17.00
CA ASP A 228 -5.53 -19.92 -16.72
C ASP A 228 -6.57 -19.38 -15.75
N THR A 229 -6.21 -18.39 -14.95
CA THR A 229 -7.13 -17.75 -14.00
C THR A 229 -7.39 -16.31 -14.41
N THR A 230 -8.66 -15.87 -14.37
CA THR A 230 -9.04 -14.49 -14.64
C THR A 230 -9.64 -13.86 -13.39
N ARG A 231 -9.07 -12.73 -12.96
CA ARG A 231 -9.60 -11.92 -11.86
C ARG A 231 -10.74 -11.06 -12.37
N TYR A 232 -11.91 -11.27 -11.78
CA TYR A 232 -13.08 -10.44 -11.98
C TYR A 232 -13.27 -9.49 -10.80
N ALA A 233 -13.81 -8.31 -11.07
CA ALA A 233 -14.16 -7.29 -10.11
C ALA A 233 -15.67 -7.06 -10.08
N LEU A 234 -16.21 -6.87 -8.87
CA LEU A 234 -17.50 -6.25 -8.64
C LEU A 234 -17.29 -4.73 -8.57
N VAL A 235 -17.89 -4.00 -9.48
CA VAL A 235 -17.73 -2.54 -9.60
C VAL A 235 -19.00 -1.79 -9.23
N TYR A 236 -18.84 -0.54 -8.81
CA TYR A 236 -19.90 0.36 -8.36
C TYR A 236 -19.70 1.78 -8.92
N ALA A 237 -20.78 2.56 -9.00
CA ALA A 237 -20.72 3.96 -9.40
C ALA A 237 -20.04 4.76 -8.28
N ARG A 238 -18.75 5.06 -8.45
CA ARG A 238 -17.77 5.64 -7.49
C ARG A 238 -16.99 4.64 -6.66
N ASN A 239 -15.83 5.10 -6.21
CA ASN A 239 -15.00 4.43 -5.22
C ASN A 239 -15.77 4.23 -3.92
N GLY A 240 -15.61 3.05 -3.34
CA GLY A 240 -16.28 2.66 -2.12
C GLY A 240 -15.63 1.41 -1.56
N VAL A 241 -16.13 0.99 -0.40
CA VAL A 241 -15.55 -0.11 0.35
C VAL A 241 -16.64 -1.08 0.76
N MET A 242 -16.52 -2.33 0.35
CA MET A 242 -17.41 -3.40 0.78
C MET A 242 -16.66 -4.35 1.72
N SER A 243 -17.18 -4.55 2.92
CA SER A 243 -16.63 -5.53 3.85
C SER A 243 -17.06 -6.93 3.45
N ALA A 244 -16.07 -7.80 3.22
CA ALA A 244 -16.26 -9.20 2.92
C ALA A 244 -15.20 -10.04 3.64
N ARG A 245 -15.43 -11.36 3.71
CA ARG A 245 -14.40 -12.28 4.18
C ARG A 245 -13.42 -12.53 3.05
N GLY A 246 -12.15 -12.21 3.28
CA GLY A 246 -11.08 -12.38 2.30
C GLY A 246 -9.92 -11.47 2.63
N THR A 247 -9.10 -11.23 1.63
CA THR A 247 -7.88 -10.43 1.76
C THR A 247 -8.13 -9.00 1.33
N LEU A 248 -7.84 -8.01 2.18
CA LEU A 248 -7.91 -6.61 1.79
C LEU A 248 -6.72 -6.25 0.88
N LYS A 249 -7.01 -5.68 -0.29
CA LYS A 249 -6.03 -5.26 -1.28
C LYS A 249 -6.13 -3.77 -1.53
N LEU A 250 -4.99 -3.09 -1.61
CA LEU A 250 -4.87 -1.71 -2.07
C LEU A 250 -4.11 -1.69 -3.39
N GLU A 251 -4.72 -1.16 -4.43
CA GLU A 251 -4.08 -0.94 -5.71
C GLU A 251 -3.84 0.55 -5.93
N CYS A 252 -2.61 0.92 -6.26
CA CYS A 252 -2.18 2.30 -6.45
C CYS A 252 -1.44 2.46 -7.77
N ARG A 253 -1.62 3.62 -8.41
CA ARG A 253 -0.69 4.13 -9.41
C ARG A 253 0.36 4.96 -8.70
N ILE A 254 1.63 4.71 -9.03
CA ILE A 254 2.76 5.40 -8.43
C ILE A 254 3.70 5.80 -9.56
N SER A 255 4.02 7.09 -9.61
CA SER A 255 4.99 7.65 -10.55
C SER A 255 6.27 8.00 -9.80
N PHE A 256 7.41 7.65 -10.39
CA PHE A 256 8.71 8.05 -9.85
C PHE A 256 9.52 8.78 -10.89
N ASP A 257 10.28 9.77 -10.42
CA ASP A 257 11.33 10.42 -11.21
C ASP A 257 12.53 9.47 -11.36
N ASP A 258 12.90 8.76 -10.30
CA ASP A 258 13.88 7.67 -10.32
C ASP A 258 13.19 6.30 -10.10
N PRO A 259 13.21 5.39 -11.10
CA PRO A 259 12.67 4.03 -10.94
C PRO A 259 13.24 3.24 -9.76
N ALA A 260 14.43 3.56 -9.27
CA ALA A 260 15.03 2.92 -8.10
C ALA A 260 14.21 3.12 -6.81
N ASP A 261 13.35 4.14 -6.76
CA ASP A 261 12.52 4.44 -5.59
C ASP A 261 11.41 3.42 -5.34
N ILE A 262 11.11 2.54 -6.31
CA ILE A 262 10.23 1.38 -6.08
C ILE A 262 10.74 0.50 -4.92
N GLY A 263 12.07 0.43 -4.73
CA GLY A 263 12.67 -0.30 -3.62
C GLY A 263 12.24 0.26 -2.26
N GLY A 264 12.13 1.58 -2.14
CA GLY A 264 11.69 2.25 -0.91
C GLY A 264 10.25 1.89 -0.51
N ILE A 265 9.37 1.78 -1.51
CA ILE A 265 7.98 1.36 -1.30
C ILE A 265 7.90 -0.10 -0.85
N CYS A 266 8.69 -0.99 -1.45
CA CYS A 266 8.77 -2.39 -1.02
C CYS A 266 9.31 -2.51 0.42
N GLU A 267 10.32 -1.72 0.79
CA GLU A 267 10.86 -1.65 2.15
C GLU A 267 9.81 -1.14 3.14
N MET A 268 9.07 -0.08 2.78
CA MET A 268 7.98 0.45 3.61
C MET A 268 6.88 -0.58 3.81
N ALA A 269 6.40 -1.22 2.73
CA ALA A 269 5.39 -2.28 2.83
C ALA A 269 5.84 -3.37 3.79
N ARG A 270 7.07 -3.87 3.63
CA ARG A 270 7.67 -4.85 4.55
C ARG A 270 7.74 -4.36 6.00
N PHE A 271 8.09 -3.09 6.23
CA PHE A 271 8.18 -2.51 7.57
C PHE A 271 6.82 -2.55 8.30
N PHE A 272 5.73 -2.28 7.59
CA PHE A 272 4.37 -2.32 8.12
C PHE A 272 3.70 -3.71 8.08
N GLY A 273 4.43 -4.74 7.64
CA GLY A 273 3.88 -6.09 7.49
C GLY A 273 2.89 -6.23 6.32
N VAL A 274 2.92 -5.29 5.38
CA VAL A 274 2.15 -5.32 4.14
C VAL A 274 2.94 -6.10 3.08
N THR A 275 2.25 -6.94 2.31
CA THR A 275 2.89 -7.67 1.20
C THR A 275 2.66 -6.93 -0.11
N VAL A 276 3.68 -6.89 -0.97
CA VAL A 276 3.53 -6.42 -2.36
C VAL A 276 3.23 -7.62 -3.23
N ASP A 277 2.04 -7.68 -3.83
CA ASP A 277 1.61 -8.81 -4.65
C ASP A 277 2.09 -8.68 -6.09
N THR A 278 1.90 -7.50 -6.69
CA THR A 278 2.21 -7.25 -8.09
C THR A 278 2.72 -5.83 -8.28
N ILE A 279 3.69 -5.67 -9.18
CA ILE A 279 4.17 -4.39 -9.70
C ILE A 279 4.14 -4.51 -11.22
N ASP A 280 3.24 -3.78 -11.87
CA ASP A 280 3.15 -3.74 -13.33
C ASP A 280 3.58 -2.35 -13.82
N SER A 281 4.52 -2.26 -14.75
CA SER A 281 4.82 -1.00 -15.44
C SER A 281 3.65 -0.59 -16.33
N ILE A 282 3.25 0.67 -16.26
CA ILE A 282 2.16 1.23 -17.06
C ILE A 282 2.65 2.43 -17.86
N THR A 283 2.09 2.62 -19.04
CA THR A 283 2.37 3.80 -19.88
C THR A 283 1.39 4.91 -19.52
N ASP A 284 1.90 6.04 -19.05
CA ASP A 284 1.08 7.23 -18.91
C ASP A 284 0.79 7.76 -20.32
N GLY A 285 -0.49 7.91 -20.65
CA GLY A 285 -0.93 8.40 -21.96
C GLY A 285 -0.50 9.83 -22.30
N HIS A 286 0.25 10.49 -21.41
CA HIS A 286 0.67 11.89 -21.51
C HIS A 286 2.18 12.04 -21.40
N GLY A 287 2.96 11.51 -22.35
CA GLY A 287 4.29 12.00 -22.76
C GLY A 287 5.38 12.31 -21.71
N GLY A 288 5.17 11.99 -20.44
CA GLY A 288 6.08 12.29 -19.34
C GLY A 288 7.19 11.25 -19.29
N SER A 289 8.40 11.70 -18.99
CA SER A 289 9.60 10.87 -18.87
C SER A 289 9.65 10.00 -17.60
N GLY A 290 8.61 10.07 -16.75
CA GLY A 290 8.54 9.33 -15.49
C GLY A 290 8.15 7.87 -15.69
N SER A 291 8.65 6.99 -14.81
CA SER A 291 8.22 5.59 -14.79
C SER A 291 7.02 5.45 -13.88
N SER A 292 5.88 5.04 -14.46
CA SER A 292 4.64 4.80 -13.72
C SER A 292 4.38 3.31 -13.55
N PHE A 293 3.94 2.96 -12.34
CA PHE A 293 3.71 1.59 -11.92
C PHE A 293 2.31 1.46 -11.33
N ALA A 294 1.62 0.38 -11.65
CA ALA A 294 0.48 -0.10 -10.88
C ALA A 294 0.99 -1.11 -9.86
N VAL A 295 0.84 -0.78 -8.57
CA VAL A 295 1.29 -1.61 -7.45
C VAL A 295 0.07 -2.10 -6.67
N CYS A 296 0.01 -3.40 -6.43
CA CYS A 296 -1.02 -4.02 -5.60
C CYS A 296 -0.40 -4.51 -4.28
N PHE A 297 -0.97 -4.05 -3.18
CA PHE A 297 -0.57 -4.40 -1.82
C PHE A 297 -1.62 -5.30 -1.18
N SER A 298 -1.18 -6.36 -0.52
CA SER A 298 -1.96 -7.14 0.43
C SER A 298 -1.85 -6.53 1.81
N LEU A 299 -2.95 -5.98 2.31
CA LEU A 299 -3.03 -5.39 3.64
C LEU A 299 -3.31 -6.46 4.73
N GLU A 300 -2.78 -7.67 4.54
CA GLU A 300 -2.81 -8.77 5.53
C GLU A 300 -1.77 -8.52 6.61
N GLY A 301 -2.11 -7.67 7.57
CA GLY A 301 -1.21 -7.32 8.66
C GLY A 301 -1.90 -6.43 9.70
N GLU A 302 -1.22 -6.24 10.83
CA GLU A 302 -1.78 -5.49 11.96
C GLU A 302 -1.84 -3.97 11.71
N ASP A 303 -1.06 -3.42 10.76
CA ASP A 303 -0.81 -1.98 10.66
C ASP A 303 -1.06 -1.37 9.27
N ALA A 304 -2.22 -1.68 8.69
CA ALA A 304 -2.65 -1.06 7.42
C ALA A 304 -2.81 0.46 7.49
N ALA A 305 -3.22 0.99 8.66
CA ALA A 305 -3.38 2.42 8.87
C ALA A 305 -2.02 3.14 8.93
N GLY A 306 -1.05 2.59 9.66
CA GLY A 306 0.32 3.11 9.67
C GLY A 306 0.94 3.10 8.28
N PHE A 307 0.73 2.03 7.51
CA PHE A 307 1.19 1.96 6.12
C PHE A 307 0.59 3.07 5.26
N ILE A 308 -0.74 3.23 5.25
CA ILE A 308 -1.43 4.26 4.45
C ILE A 308 -1.03 5.66 4.89
N PHE A 309 -0.93 5.91 6.19
CA PHE A 309 -0.49 7.21 6.70
C PHE A 309 0.93 7.54 6.23
N CYS A 310 1.87 6.60 6.36
CA CYS A 310 3.23 6.78 5.89
C CYS A 310 3.30 6.98 4.36
N LEU A 311 2.45 6.26 3.61
CA LEU A 311 2.30 6.39 2.17
C LEU A 311 1.90 7.84 1.79
N GLN A 312 0.93 8.44 2.49
CA GLN A 312 0.49 9.82 2.25
C GLN A 312 1.56 10.87 2.60
N MET A 313 2.35 10.64 3.65
CA MET A 313 3.40 11.57 4.07
C MET A 313 4.62 11.54 3.14
N GLU A 314 5.11 10.34 2.84
CA GLU A 314 6.38 10.13 2.12
C GLU A 314 6.22 10.10 0.59
N TYR A 315 5.04 9.71 0.09
CA TYR A 315 4.79 9.51 -1.34
C TYR A 315 3.48 10.18 -1.79
N PRO A 316 3.39 11.53 -1.75
CA PRO A 316 2.19 12.29 -2.11
C PRO A 316 1.74 12.07 -3.57
N GLN A 317 2.63 11.60 -4.43
CA GLN A 317 2.36 11.35 -5.85
C GLN A 317 1.57 10.06 -6.10
N ILE A 318 1.21 9.33 -5.05
CA ILE A 318 0.43 8.11 -5.14
C ILE A 318 -1.03 8.42 -5.43
N LEU A 319 -1.55 7.75 -6.45
CA LEU A 319 -2.95 7.83 -6.84
C LEU A 319 -3.62 6.48 -6.56
N PRO A 320 -4.50 6.38 -5.54
CA PRO A 320 -5.19 5.13 -5.25
C PRO A 320 -6.16 4.80 -6.39
N ILE A 321 -6.07 3.57 -6.89
CA ILE A 321 -6.93 3.02 -7.94
C ILE A 321 -8.12 2.30 -7.29
N ALA A 322 -7.86 1.45 -6.30
CA ALA A 322 -8.90 0.66 -5.65
C ALA A 322 -8.50 0.18 -4.25
N LEU A 323 -9.49 0.07 -3.35
CA LEU A 323 -9.39 -0.64 -2.08
C LEU A 323 -10.50 -1.71 -2.04
N TYR A 324 -10.14 -2.96 -2.25
CA TYR A 324 -11.11 -4.04 -2.43
C TYR A 324 -10.78 -5.26 -1.59
N THR A 325 -11.80 -6.06 -1.28
CA THR A 325 -11.56 -7.38 -0.69
C THR A 325 -11.49 -8.43 -1.79
N GLN A 326 -10.36 -9.14 -1.88
CA GLN A 326 -10.24 -10.34 -2.68
C GLN A 326 -10.90 -11.51 -1.93
N ILE A 327 -12.05 -11.95 -2.42
CA ILE A 327 -12.84 -13.05 -1.86
C ILE A 327 -12.43 -14.38 -2.51
N GLU A 328 -12.86 -15.48 -1.88
CA GLU A 328 -12.67 -16.81 -2.45
C GLU A 328 -13.32 -16.92 -3.84
N GLY A 329 -12.52 -17.44 -4.77
CA GLY A 329 -12.90 -17.65 -6.16
C GLY A 329 -13.78 -18.89 -6.38
N ALA A 330 -14.05 -19.17 -7.65
CA ALA A 330 -14.64 -20.43 -8.08
C ALA A 330 -13.62 -21.19 -8.93
N GLY A 331 -13.12 -22.30 -8.39
CA GLY A 331 -12.32 -23.28 -9.13
C GLY A 331 -13.20 -24.19 -9.98
N ASN A 332 -12.56 -25.00 -10.84
CA ASN A 332 -13.21 -26.15 -11.47
C ASN A 332 -13.26 -27.36 -10.54
#